data_AF-A0A1I6CSX3-F1
#
_entry.id   AF-A0A1I6CSX3-F1
#
_cell.length_a   1.000
_cell.length_b   1.000
_cell.length_c   1.000
_cell.angle_alpha   90.00
_cell.angle_beta   90.00
_cell.angle_gamma   90.00
#
_symmetry.space_group_name_H-M   'P 1'
#
loop_
_entity.id
_entity.type
_entity.pdbx_description
1 polymer ?
#
loop_
_entity_poly.entity_id
_entity_poly.type
_entity_poly.pdbx_seq_one_letter_code
_entity_poly.pdbx_strand_id
1 'polypeptide(L)'
;MNFDNGAALGAAAADFLRRHLIRPGVRDGVALKRGLTDAEFAAVEEGLGFEFADDHRALLAEVLPTGGSWPNWRSESLGTLRGRCDRAVEGVLFDVEENDFWHESWGVRPSDDGEAIECAKEHLATVPRMIPVFSHRCLPAGRGTFGNPVLSMHQTDIIYYGFDLLDYVAAEFYIRDPQRPWRRPKPIAFWDDLL
;
A
#
# COMPACT_ATOMS: atom_id res chain seq x y z
N MET A 1 10.06 -16.51 -4.38
CA MET A 1 9.36 -17.73 -4.86
C MET A 1 8.40 -17.30 -5.96
N ASN A 2 8.01 -18.17 -6.88
CA ASN A 2 6.90 -17.86 -7.79
C ASN A 2 5.65 -18.48 -7.17
N PHE A 3 4.63 -17.65 -6.95
CA PHE A 3 3.35 -18.09 -6.40
C PHE A 3 2.32 -18.16 -7.52
N ASP A 4 1.51 -19.23 -7.51
CA ASP A 4 0.53 -19.49 -8.56
C ASP A 4 -0.78 -18.71 -8.37
N ASN A 5 -1.01 -18.13 -7.18
CA ASN A 5 -2.14 -17.27 -6.88
C ASN A 5 -1.87 -16.33 -5.68
N GLY A 6 -2.70 -15.30 -5.54
CA GLY A 6 -2.61 -14.32 -4.45
C GLY A 6 -2.82 -14.92 -3.06
N ALA A 7 -3.71 -15.90 -2.93
CA ALA A 7 -3.98 -16.55 -1.64
C ALA A 7 -2.73 -17.20 -1.04
N ALA A 8 -1.96 -17.94 -1.86
CA ALA A 8 -0.72 -18.57 -1.44
C ALA A 8 0.36 -17.55 -1.08
N LEU A 9 0.48 -16.46 -1.85
CA LEU A 9 1.42 -15.37 -1.57
C LEU A 9 1.08 -14.66 -0.24
N GLY A 10 -0.18 -14.29 -0.03
CA GLY A 10 -0.64 -13.66 1.20
C GLY A 10 -0.49 -14.56 2.43
N ALA A 11 -0.82 -15.85 2.31
CA ALA A 11 -0.62 -16.82 3.38
C ALA A 11 0.88 -16.99 3.74
N ALA A 12 1.77 -17.00 2.74
CA ALA A 12 3.20 -17.05 2.98
C ALA A 12 3.71 -15.78 3.71
N ALA A 13 3.21 -14.61 3.32
CA ALA A 13 3.52 -13.35 4.02
C ALA A 13 3.00 -13.37 5.48
N ALA A 14 1.81 -13.93 5.72
CA ALA A 14 1.23 -14.07 7.06
C ALA A 14 2.08 -14.98 7.94
N ASP A 15 2.48 -16.14 7.42
CA ASP A 15 3.37 -17.08 8.12
C ASP A 15 4.74 -16.44 8.42
N PHE A 16 5.28 -15.64 7.50
CA PHE A 16 6.48 -14.85 7.75
C PHE A 16 6.30 -13.90 8.95
N LEU A 17 5.22 -13.11 8.98
CA LEU A 17 4.96 -12.19 10.09
C LEU A 17 4.82 -12.94 11.42
N ARG A 18 4.12 -14.09 11.44
CA ARG A 18 4.00 -14.92 12.66
C ARG A 18 5.38 -15.38 13.19
N ARG A 19 6.32 -15.71 12.30
CA ARG A 19 7.66 -16.19 12.66
C ARG A 19 8.65 -15.09 13.07
N HIS A 20 8.46 -13.87 12.57
CA HIS A 20 9.50 -12.82 12.63
C HIS A 20 9.05 -11.53 13.35
N LEU A 21 7.76 -11.19 13.35
CA LEU A 21 7.28 -9.90 13.88
C LEU A 21 7.19 -9.85 15.42
N ILE A 22 6.94 -10.99 16.09
CA ILE A 22 6.83 -11.09 17.57
C ILE A 22 8.13 -11.64 18.17
N ARG A 23 9.29 -11.31 17.59
CA ARG A 23 10.56 -11.57 18.27
C ARG A 23 10.80 -10.44 19.29
N PRO A 24 11.13 -10.75 20.56
CA PRO A 24 11.50 -9.73 21.54
C PRO A 24 12.58 -8.79 20.95
N GLY A 25 12.33 -7.48 20.97
CA GLY A 25 13.26 -6.46 20.47
C GLY A 25 13.10 -6.02 19.01
N VAL A 26 12.14 -6.56 18.23
CA VAL A 26 11.94 -6.12 16.83
C VAL A 26 11.13 -4.82 16.75
N ARG A 27 9.98 -4.67 17.43
CA ARG A 27 9.30 -3.38 17.68
C ARG A 27 8.34 -3.48 18.88
N ASP A 28 8.49 -2.60 19.86
CA ASP A 28 7.51 -2.47 20.95
C ASP A 28 6.16 -1.98 20.41
N GLY A 29 5.05 -2.53 20.93
CA GLY A 29 3.70 -2.05 20.63
C GLY A 29 3.04 -2.60 19.35
N VAL A 30 3.59 -3.64 18.72
CA VAL A 30 2.95 -4.38 17.61
C VAL A 30 2.30 -5.67 18.11
N ALA A 31 1.09 -5.97 17.66
CA ALA A 31 0.37 -7.20 17.98
C ALA A 31 -0.20 -7.87 16.72
N LEU A 32 -0.09 -9.19 16.64
CA LEU A 32 -0.79 -10.00 15.64
C LEU A 32 -2.11 -10.50 16.22
N LYS A 33 -3.23 -10.04 15.67
CA LYS A 33 -4.58 -10.45 16.05
C LYS A 33 -5.13 -11.48 15.05
N ARG A 34 -6.28 -12.06 15.40
CA ARG A 34 -7.08 -12.86 14.46
C ARG A 34 -7.32 -12.06 13.18
N GLY A 35 -7.10 -12.70 12.03
CA GLY A 35 -7.37 -12.10 10.73
C GLY A 35 -8.84 -11.68 10.55
N LEU A 36 -9.09 -10.86 9.55
CA LEU A 36 -10.41 -10.30 9.26
C LEU A 36 -11.35 -11.39 8.72
N THR A 37 -12.62 -11.31 9.09
CA THR A 37 -13.68 -12.13 8.47
C THR A 37 -14.12 -11.51 7.14
N ASP A 38 -14.81 -12.28 6.30
CA ASP A 38 -15.38 -11.74 5.06
C ASP A 38 -16.37 -10.59 5.29
N ALA A 39 -17.13 -10.62 6.40
CA ALA A 39 -18.01 -9.52 6.78
C ALA A 39 -17.22 -8.26 7.20
N GLU A 40 -16.10 -8.44 7.92
CA GLU A 40 -15.22 -7.31 8.27
C GLU A 40 -14.56 -6.71 7.02
N PHE A 41 -14.13 -7.55 6.07
CA PHE A 41 -13.65 -7.06 4.78
C PHE A 41 -14.73 -6.32 4.00
N ALA A 42 -15.94 -6.90 3.87
CA ALA A 42 -17.03 -6.27 3.13
C ALA A 42 -17.36 -4.88 3.69
N ALA A 43 -17.39 -4.72 5.02
CA ALA A 43 -17.63 -3.43 5.66
C ALA A 43 -16.52 -2.40 5.34
N VAL A 44 -15.25 -2.81 5.29
CA VAL A 44 -14.13 -1.94 4.94
C VAL A 44 -14.16 -1.57 3.46
N GLU A 45 -14.35 -2.57 2.59
CA GLU A 45 -14.35 -2.41 1.12
C GLU A 45 -15.52 -1.51 0.68
N GLU A 46 -16.72 -1.74 1.20
CA GLU A 46 -17.90 -0.89 0.96
C GLU A 46 -17.72 0.52 1.55
N GLY A 47 -17.28 0.61 2.81
CA GLY A 47 -17.14 1.88 3.51
C GLY A 47 -16.05 2.80 2.96
N LEU A 48 -15.06 2.24 2.25
CA LEU A 48 -13.95 2.99 1.65
C LEU A 48 -14.01 3.04 0.12
N GLY A 49 -14.81 2.19 -0.54
CA GLY A 49 -14.97 2.20 -1.99
C GLY A 49 -13.77 1.62 -2.74
N PHE A 50 -13.18 0.53 -2.24
CA PHE A 50 -12.14 -0.22 -2.95
C PHE A 50 -12.20 -1.70 -2.58
N GLU A 51 -11.56 -2.55 -3.36
CA GLU A 51 -11.34 -3.95 -3.00
C GLU A 51 -9.84 -4.23 -2.81
N PHE A 52 -9.50 -5.04 -1.82
CA PHE A 52 -8.12 -5.44 -1.60
C PHE A 52 -7.61 -6.32 -2.76
N ALA A 53 -6.32 -6.20 -3.10
CA ALA A 53 -5.63 -7.21 -3.89
C ALA A 53 -5.65 -8.57 -3.16
N ASP A 54 -5.64 -9.67 -3.91
CA ASP A 54 -5.89 -11.02 -3.38
C ASP A 54 -4.84 -11.44 -2.36
N ASP A 55 -3.57 -11.05 -2.56
CA ASP A 55 -2.48 -11.32 -1.62
C ASP A 55 -2.58 -10.48 -0.34
N HIS A 56 -2.93 -9.19 -0.45
CA HIS A 56 -3.15 -8.33 0.70
C HIS A 56 -4.36 -8.81 1.52
N ARG A 57 -5.46 -9.16 0.84
CA ARG A 57 -6.65 -9.74 1.49
C ARG A 57 -6.31 -11.04 2.19
N ALA A 58 -5.60 -11.96 1.53
CA ALA A 58 -5.23 -13.25 2.12
C ALA A 58 -4.29 -13.09 3.33
N LEU A 59 -3.34 -12.16 3.29
CA LEU A 59 -2.53 -11.79 4.45
C LEU A 59 -3.43 -11.38 5.64
N LEU A 60 -4.33 -10.43 5.40
CA LEU A 60 -5.21 -9.88 6.45
C LEU A 60 -6.26 -10.89 6.95
N ALA A 61 -6.65 -11.86 6.13
CA ALA A 61 -7.54 -12.95 6.51
C ALA A 61 -6.86 -13.97 7.43
N GLU A 62 -5.57 -14.21 7.21
CA GLU A 62 -4.74 -15.08 8.04
C GLU A 62 -4.34 -14.42 9.36
N VAL A 63 -3.91 -13.17 9.30
CA VAL A 63 -3.41 -12.45 10.48
C VAL A 63 -3.66 -10.95 10.31
N LEU A 64 -4.08 -10.29 11.39
CA LEU A 64 -4.21 -8.83 11.41
C LEU A 64 -3.12 -8.21 12.28
N PRO A 65 -2.02 -7.70 11.69
CA PRO A 65 -1.08 -6.85 12.41
C PRO A 65 -1.76 -5.55 12.86
N THR A 66 -1.48 -5.13 14.09
CA THR A 66 -1.99 -3.88 14.67
C THR A 66 -0.91 -3.22 15.52
N GLY A 67 -1.03 -1.90 15.71
CA GLY A 67 -0.05 -1.12 16.47
C GLY A 67 1.15 -0.69 15.64
N GLY A 68 1.99 0.18 16.22
CA GLY A 68 2.99 0.92 15.44
C GLY A 68 2.32 1.70 14.29
N SER A 69 2.79 1.48 13.06
CA SER A 69 2.23 2.12 11.86
C SER A 69 1.32 1.20 11.03
N TRP A 70 0.93 0.03 11.55
CA TRP A 70 -0.03 -0.86 10.89
C TRP A 70 -1.46 -0.27 10.97
N PRO A 71 -2.22 -0.22 9.87
CA PRO A 71 -3.63 0.11 9.92
C PRO A 71 -4.40 -0.97 10.71
N ASN A 72 -5.17 -0.56 11.72
CA ASN A 72 -6.09 -1.49 12.37
C ASN A 72 -7.46 -1.44 11.67
N TRP A 73 -7.56 -2.17 10.56
CA TRP A 73 -8.75 -2.31 9.73
C TRP A 73 -10.04 -2.72 10.48
N ARG A 74 -9.91 -3.31 11.67
CA ARG A 74 -11.05 -3.74 12.50
C ARG A 74 -11.58 -2.65 13.43
N SER A 75 -10.70 -1.81 13.97
CA SER A 75 -11.06 -0.93 15.09
C SER A 75 -10.86 0.56 14.82
N GLU A 76 -10.13 0.93 13.77
CA GLU A 76 -10.05 2.32 13.35
C GLU A 76 -11.36 2.78 12.71
N SER A 77 -11.70 4.06 12.90
CA SER A 77 -12.87 4.65 12.24
C SER A 77 -12.70 4.68 10.73
N LEU A 78 -13.81 4.65 9.97
CA LEU A 78 -13.76 4.79 8.51
C LEU A 78 -13.09 6.11 8.07
N GLY A 79 -13.27 7.20 8.82
CA GLY A 79 -12.59 8.48 8.53
C GLY A 79 -11.07 8.38 8.69
N THR A 80 -10.60 7.68 9.72
CA THR A 80 -9.17 7.42 9.92
C THR A 80 -8.60 6.54 8.81
N LEU A 81 -9.27 5.45 8.47
CA LEU A 81 -8.84 4.54 7.40
C LEU A 81 -8.85 5.22 6.03
N ARG A 82 -9.85 6.08 5.77
CA ARG A 82 -9.93 6.89 4.55
C ARG A 82 -8.74 7.84 4.46
N GLY A 83 -8.47 8.62 5.50
CA GLY A 83 -7.28 9.49 5.53
C GLY A 83 -5.96 8.72 5.36
N ARG A 84 -5.86 7.46 5.81
CA ARG A 84 -4.68 6.62 5.51
C ARG A 84 -4.60 6.20 4.04
N CYS A 85 -5.72 5.84 3.42
CA CYS A 85 -5.78 5.45 2.01
C CYS A 85 -5.54 6.65 1.08
N ASP A 86 -5.91 7.85 1.51
CA ASP A 86 -5.83 9.04 0.68
C ASP A 86 -4.42 9.67 0.71
N ARG A 87 -3.55 9.29 1.67
CA ARG A 87 -2.18 9.82 1.82
C ARG A 87 -1.34 9.83 0.55
N ALA A 88 -1.47 8.80 -0.29
CA ALA A 88 -0.69 8.72 -1.53
C ALA A 88 -1.10 9.83 -2.50
N VAL A 89 -2.41 10.06 -2.62
CA VAL A 89 -2.98 11.13 -3.45
C VAL A 89 -2.72 12.50 -2.81
N GLU A 90 -2.96 12.64 -1.49
CA GLU A 90 -2.68 13.86 -0.74
C GLU A 90 -1.21 14.29 -0.86
N GLY A 91 -0.29 13.33 -0.87
CA GLY A 91 1.13 13.60 -1.07
C GLY A 91 1.44 14.17 -2.45
N VAL A 92 0.84 13.64 -3.53
CA VAL A 92 1.01 14.21 -4.87
C VAL A 92 0.37 15.59 -4.96
N LEU A 93 -0.83 15.78 -4.41
CA LEU A 93 -1.51 17.08 -4.39
C LEU A 93 -0.71 18.13 -3.63
N PHE A 94 -0.07 17.75 -2.52
CA PHE A 94 0.84 18.64 -1.82
C PHE A 94 1.98 19.10 -2.74
N ASP A 95 2.58 18.20 -3.53
CA ASP A 95 3.67 18.61 -4.43
C ASP A 95 3.20 19.49 -5.59
N VAL A 96 1.94 19.34 -6.03
CA VAL A 96 1.32 20.25 -7.02
C VAL A 96 1.18 21.67 -6.46
N GLU A 97 0.81 21.77 -5.18
CA GLU A 97 0.60 23.04 -4.47
C GLU A 97 1.91 23.71 -4.06
N GLU A 98 2.85 22.94 -3.50
CA GLU A 98 4.00 23.48 -2.76
C GLU A 98 5.35 23.27 -3.46
N ASN A 99 5.43 22.36 -4.44
CA ASN A 99 6.70 21.93 -5.04
C ASN A 99 6.72 21.98 -6.58
N ASP A 100 5.84 22.77 -7.20
CA ASP A 100 5.72 22.95 -8.65
C ASP A 100 5.55 21.64 -9.45
N PHE A 101 5.12 20.55 -8.81
CA PHE A 101 4.94 19.28 -9.49
C PHE A 101 3.77 19.36 -10.48
N TRP A 102 4.00 18.86 -11.69
CA TRP A 102 2.96 18.66 -12.68
C TRP A 102 3.31 17.48 -13.59
N HIS A 103 2.47 16.46 -13.59
CA HIS A 103 2.75 15.25 -14.39
C HIS A 103 2.58 15.54 -15.88
N GLU A 104 3.49 15.02 -16.72
CA GLU A 104 3.50 15.31 -18.17
C GLU A 104 2.22 14.88 -18.89
N SER A 105 1.54 13.84 -18.40
CA SER A 105 0.29 13.35 -18.98
C SER A 105 -0.94 14.22 -18.67
N TRP A 106 -0.82 15.20 -17.76
CA TRP A 106 -1.91 16.10 -17.36
C TRP A 106 -2.03 17.34 -18.28
N GLY A 107 -1.14 17.46 -19.27
CA GLY A 107 -1.14 18.58 -20.20
C GLY A 107 -0.52 19.84 -19.57
N VAL A 108 -1.04 21.02 -19.93
CA VAL A 108 -0.49 22.30 -19.46
C VAL A 108 -1.03 22.61 -18.07
N ARG A 109 -0.14 22.87 -17.11
CA ARG A 109 -0.53 23.32 -15.76
C ARG A 109 -1.29 24.64 -15.84
N PRO A 110 -2.49 24.74 -15.24
CA PRO A 110 -3.18 26.01 -15.05
C PRO A 110 -2.31 27.04 -14.31
N SER A 111 -2.51 28.32 -14.60
CA SER A 111 -1.81 29.41 -13.91
C SER A 111 -2.37 29.71 -12.53
N ASP A 112 -3.63 29.35 -12.28
CA ASP A 112 -4.25 29.42 -10.96
C ASP A 112 -4.00 28.11 -10.21
N ASP A 113 -3.50 28.20 -8.97
CA ASP A 113 -3.13 27.03 -8.19
C ASP A 113 -4.36 26.23 -7.72
N GLY A 114 -5.49 26.90 -7.48
CA GLY A 114 -6.75 26.23 -7.17
C GLY A 114 -7.24 25.38 -8.33
N GLU A 115 -7.22 25.92 -9.55
CA GLU A 115 -7.53 25.17 -10.76
C GLU A 115 -6.55 24.03 -11.02
N ALA A 116 -5.25 24.23 -10.77
CA ALA A 116 -4.24 23.19 -10.91
C ALA A 116 -4.51 22.01 -9.96
N ILE A 117 -4.84 22.29 -8.69
CA ILE A 117 -5.17 21.27 -7.69
C ILE A 117 -6.44 20.50 -8.08
N GLU A 118 -7.50 21.17 -8.53
CA GLU A 118 -8.73 20.48 -8.96
C GLU A 118 -8.48 19.59 -10.19
N CYS A 119 -7.73 20.08 -11.17
CA CYS A 119 -7.33 19.28 -12.33
C CYS A 119 -6.48 18.06 -11.93
N ALA A 120 -5.53 18.23 -11.02
CA ALA A 120 -4.73 17.12 -10.49
C ALA A 120 -5.61 16.08 -9.76
N LYS A 121 -6.62 16.52 -8.98
CA LYS A 121 -7.59 15.61 -8.34
C LYS A 121 -8.36 14.78 -9.37
N GLU A 122 -8.81 15.39 -10.46
CA GLU A 122 -9.52 14.68 -11.53
C GLU A 122 -8.65 13.60 -12.17
N HIS A 123 -7.38 13.91 -12.45
CA HIS A 123 -6.44 12.93 -12.97
C HIS A 123 -6.15 11.81 -11.96
N LEU A 124 -5.87 12.16 -10.70
CA LEU A 124 -5.58 11.20 -9.63
C LEU A 124 -6.78 10.32 -9.27
N ALA A 125 -8.01 10.74 -9.57
CA ALA A 125 -9.19 9.89 -9.41
C ALA A 125 -9.21 8.70 -10.38
N THR A 126 -8.41 8.75 -11.46
CA THR A 126 -8.36 7.70 -12.50
C THR A 126 -7.21 6.70 -12.31
N VAL A 127 -6.24 7.00 -11.44
CA VAL A 127 -5.04 6.17 -11.26
C VAL A 127 -5.31 5.02 -10.28
N PRO A 128 -4.52 3.93 -10.31
CA PRO A 128 -4.69 2.82 -9.37
C PRO A 128 -4.63 3.30 -7.91
N ARG A 129 -5.67 3.01 -7.13
CA ARG A 129 -5.69 3.40 -5.71
C ARG A 129 -4.65 2.61 -4.92
N MET A 130 -3.83 3.29 -4.14
CA MET A 130 -2.80 2.67 -3.30
C MET A 130 -3.32 2.47 -1.87
N ILE A 131 -3.30 1.23 -1.39
CA ILE A 131 -3.82 0.81 -0.09
C ILE A 131 -2.65 0.59 0.87
N PRO A 132 -2.67 1.20 2.07
CA PRO A 132 -1.57 1.10 3.02
C PRO A 132 -1.44 -0.32 3.56
N VAL A 133 -0.22 -0.82 3.59
CA VAL A 133 0.17 -2.05 4.29
C VAL A 133 0.74 -1.68 5.66
N PHE A 134 1.74 -0.81 5.70
CA PHE A 134 2.40 -0.34 6.93
C PHE A 134 3.05 1.03 6.70
N SER A 135 2.78 2.02 7.57
CA SER A 135 3.33 3.37 7.39
C SER A 135 3.01 3.92 5.98
N HIS A 136 4.02 4.37 5.24
CA HIS A 136 3.94 4.84 3.86
C HIS A 136 4.29 3.75 2.83
N ARG A 137 4.09 2.46 3.20
CA ARG A 137 4.21 1.31 2.30
C ARG A 137 2.83 0.93 1.78
N CYS A 138 2.66 0.90 0.47
CA CYS A 138 1.34 0.68 -0.14
C CYS A 138 1.39 -0.38 -1.25
N LEU A 139 0.25 -1.04 -1.43
CA LEU A 139 -0.05 -1.95 -2.56
C LEU A 139 -1.21 -1.38 -3.37
N PRO A 140 -1.25 -1.59 -4.70
CA PRO A 140 -2.44 -1.22 -5.47
C PRO A 140 -3.66 -2.05 -5.02
N ALA A 141 -4.82 -1.41 -5.01
CA ALA A 141 -6.12 -2.04 -4.85
C ALA A 141 -6.48 -2.91 -6.08
N GLY A 142 -7.47 -3.79 -5.91
CA GLY A 142 -8.14 -4.49 -7.01
C GLY A 142 -8.21 -5.99 -6.80
N ARG A 143 -9.44 -6.51 -6.64
CA ARG A 143 -9.70 -7.96 -6.57
C ARG A 143 -9.23 -8.67 -7.84
N GLY A 144 -8.72 -9.90 -7.70
CA GLY A 144 -8.18 -10.67 -8.82
C GLY A 144 -6.76 -10.26 -9.23
N THR A 145 -6.16 -9.29 -8.53
CA THR A 145 -4.76 -8.89 -8.72
C THR A 145 -3.90 -9.37 -7.55
N PHE A 146 -2.64 -9.67 -7.80
CA PHE A 146 -1.66 -10.07 -6.76
C PHE A 146 -0.23 -9.97 -7.30
N GLY A 147 0.76 -10.03 -6.40
CA GLY A 147 2.18 -10.00 -6.76
C GLY A 147 2.59 -8.67 -7.38
N ASN A 148 1.93 -7.59 -6.97
CA ASN A 148 2.30 -6.23 -7.29
C ASN A 148 3.44 -5.79 -6.36
N PRO A 149 4.33 -4.90 -6.80
CA PRO A 149 5.36 -4.37 -5.92
C PRO A 149 4.75 -3.54 -4.80
N VAL A 150 5.39 -3.58 -3.63
CA VAL A 150 5.10 -2.66 -2.54
C VAL A 150 5.90 -1.39 -2.76
N LEU A 151 5.21 -0.27 -2.92
CA LEU A 151 5.82 1.05 -3.07
C LEU A 151 6.01 1.70 -1.71
N SER A 152 7.14 2.38 -1.52
CA SER A 152 7.30 3.38 -0.48
C SER A 152 6.99 4.73 -1.08
N MET A 153 5.96 5.42 -0.59
CA MET A 153 5.44 6.63 -1.23
C MET A 153 5.48 7.79 -0.23
N HIS A 154 6.37 8.76 -0.47
CA HIS A 154 6.43 10.00 0.30
C HIS A 154 6.25 11.17 -0.67
N GLN A 155 5.00 11.63 -0.81
CA GLN A 155 4.63 12.58 -1.87
C GLN A 155 5.00 12.01 -3.25
N THR A 156 5.71 12.75 -4.10
CA THR A 156 6.20 12.25 -5.40
C THR A 156 7.56 11.53 -5.31
N ASP A 157 8.20 11.44 -4.13
CA ASP A 157 9.36 10.57 -3.90
C ASP A 157 8.87 9.13 -3.66
N ILE A 158 8.89 8.33 -4.73
CA ILE A 158 8.38 6.97 -4.75
C ILE A 158 9.50 6.01 -5.12
N ILE A 159 9.61 4.91 -4.38
CA ILE A 159 10.56 3.83 -4.71
C ILE A 159 9.89 2.47 -4.59
N TYR A 160 10.42 1.49 -5.35
CA TYR A 160 10.17 0.09 -5.07
C TYR A 160 10.78 -0.30 -3.73
N TYR A 161 9.94 -0.75 -2.81
CA TYR A 161 10.40 -1.21 -1.49
C TYR A 161 10.42 -2.74 -1.39
N GLY A 162 9.49 -3.42 -2.05
CA GLY A 162 9.47 -4.87 -2.25
C GLY A 162 8.90 -5.24 -3.62
N PHE A 163 9.32 -6.38 -4.17
CA PHE A 163 8.87 -6.85 -5.49
C PHE A 163 7.51 -7.55 -5.44
N ASP A 164 7.12 -8.05 -4.26
CA ASP A 164 5.80 -8.55 -3.92
C ASP A 164 5.58 -8.41 -2.40
N LEU A 165 4.40 -8.80 -1.91
CA LEU A 165 4.04 -8.66 -0.50
C LEU A 165 4.94 -9.46 0.45
N LEU A 166 5.31 -10.69 0.11
CA LEU A 166 6.16 -11.55 0.96
C LEU A 166 7.57 -10.97 1.03
N ASP A 167 8.08 -10.60 -0.13
CA ASP A 167 9.39 -10.03 -0.27
C ASP A 167 9.52 -8.68 0.47
N TYR A 168 8.47 -7.86 0.45
CA TYR A 168 8.36 -6.67 1.28
C TYR A 168 8.44 -6.98 2.79
N VAL A 169 7.58 -7.88 3.31
CA VAL A 169 7.58 -8.15 4.76
C VAL A 169 8.90 -8.73 5.24
N ALA A 170 9.60 -9.47 4.37
CA ALA A 170 10.94 -9.95 4.65
C ALA A 170 11.98 -8.83 4.75
N ALA A 171 11.93 -7.86 3.83
CA ALA A 171 12.80 -6.69 3.85
C ALA A 171 12.55 -5.77 5.05
N GLU A 172 11.29 -5.61 5.46
CA GLU A 172 10.89 -4.70 6.55
C GLU A 172 11.11 -5.29 7.96
N PHE A 173 10.88 -6.59 8.16
CA PHE A 173 10.74 -7.17 9.52
C PHE A 173 11.76 -8.25 9.89
N TYR A 174 12.78 -8.48 9.06
CA TYR A 174 13.86 -9.41 9.42
C TYR A 174 15.22 -8.78 9.16
N ILE A 175 15.79 -8.96 7.97
CA ILE A 175 17.05 -8.35 7.53
C ILE A 175 16.96 -8.25 6.01
N ARG A 176 17.26 -7.07 5.45
CA ARG A 176 17.43 -6.89 4.01
C ARG A 176 18.61 -7.74 3.56
N ASP A 177 18.35 -8.80 2.79
CA ASP A 177 19.42 -9.59 2.16
C ASP A 177 20.10 -8.71 1.09
N PRO A 178 21.39 -8.35 1.24
CA PRO A 178 22.10 -7.56 0.25
C PRO A 178 22.34 -8.29 -1.07
N GLN A 179 22.20 -9.63 -1.10
CA GLN A 179 22.28 -10.45 -2.32
C GLN A 179 20.90 -10.76 -2.92
N ARG A 180 19.85 -10.09 -2.45
CA ARG A 180 18.49 -10.27 -2.95
C ARG A 180 18.43 -10.12 -4.47
N PRO A 181 18.06 -11.18 -5.21
CA PRO A 181 18.09 -11.14 -6.67
C PRO A 181 17.08 -10.12 -7.17
N TRP A 182 17.55 -9.19 -8.01
CA TRP A 182 16.67 -8.22 -8.64
C TRP A 182 15.62 -8.93 -9.50
N ARG A 183 14.36 -8.50 -9.36
CA ARG A 183 13.25 -8.94 -10.19
C ARG A 183 12.65 -7.71 -10.82
N ARG A 184 12.29 -7.79 -12.11
CA ARG A 184 11.55 -6.72 -12.76
C ARG A 184 10.16 -6.64 -12.12
N PRO A 185 9.81 -5.53 -11.44
CA PRO A 185 8.49 -5.39 -10.83
C PRO A 185 7.39 -5.31 -11.89
N LYS A 186 6.17 -5.65 -11.51
CA LYS A 186 4.99 -5.34 -12.34
C LYS A 186 4.78 -3.83 -12.32
N PRO A 187 4.62 -3.17 -13.48
CA PRO A 187 4.40 -1.74 -13.49
C PRO A 187 3.05 -1.39 -12.91
N ILE A 188 2.99 -0.31 -12.14
CA ILE A 188 1.74 0.26 -11.64
C ILE A 188 1.52 1.57 -12.39
N ALA A 189 0.48 1.61 -13.24
CA ALA A 189 0.19 2.76 -14.09
C ALA A 189 0.17 4.06 -13.27
N PHE A 190 0.72 5.14 -13.86
CA PHE A 190 0.98 6.45 -13.24
C PHE A 190 2.07 6.43 -12.15
N TRP A 191 1.99 5.53 -11.17
CA TRP A 191 2.94 5.53 -10.05
C TRP A 191 4.36 5.15 -10.46
N ASP A 192 4.48 4.32 -11.51
CA ASP A 192 5.79 3.95 -12.08
C ASP A 192 6.49 5.12 -12.78
N ASP A 193 5.75 6.15 -13.22
CA ASP A 193 6.32 7.33 -13.88
C ASP A 193 7.03 8.26 -12.86
N LEU A 194 6.88 7.98 -11.56
CA LEU A 194 7.45 8.73 -10.43
C LEU A 194 8.62 8.01 -9.75
N LEU A 195 9.17 6.95 -10.36
CA LEU A 195 10.23 6.09 -9.81
C LEU A 195 11.66 6.46 -10.24
#